data_AF-A0A7G6WWE6-F1
#
_entry.id   AF-A0A7G6WWE6-F1
#
_cell.length_a   1.000
_cell.length_b   1.000
_cell.length_c   1.000
_cell.angle_alpha   90.00
_cell.angle_beta   90.00
_cell.angle_gamma   90.00
#
_symmetry.space_group_name_H-M   'P 1'
#
loop_
_entity.id
_entity.type
_entity.pdbx_description
1 polymer ?
#
loop_
_entity_poly.entity_id
_entity_poly.type
_entity_poly.pdbx_seq_one_letter_code
_entity_poly.pdbx_strand_id
1 'polypeptide(L)'
;MLFYTWDASPQHDMFVMTNVTAPENLARTVGAKGYDRPGLPGLRLLPDAGTGNYDFVHLPTGGRLRVLTGGEGRYGDLAAVGMRPPDDDEAEGLAAAASMSHHTKRLFAALLARCSCRTMDGRWDVGQFFYASDHEFADQPGRMAVEERFELTGSGDRWELAWSLATAPETFTRPLITPGIELPGARITVEQAGTVSTIRLGTAQLRLIRQ
;
A
#
# COMPACT_ATOMS: atom_id res chain seq x y z
N MET A 1 20.35 -4.83 3.92
CA MET A 1 19.07 -4.84 3.18
C MET A 1 18.00 -4.46 4.19
N LEU A 2 17.30 -3.34 3.98
CA LEU A 2 16.22 -2.91 4.87
C LEU A 2 14.96 -3.65 4.44
N PHE A 3 14.44 -4.52 5.31
CA PHE A 3 13.22 -5.27 5.05
C PHE A 3 12.06 -4.56 5.75
N TYR A 4 11.04 -4.19 4.99
CA TYR A 4 9.79 -3.63 5.53
C TYR A 4 8.74 -4.75 5.57
N THR A 5 7.93 -4.85 6.63
CA THR A 5 6.83 -5.83 6.72
C THR A 5 5.54 -5.12 7.07
N TRP A 6 4.53 -5.20 6.22
CA TRP A 6 3.29 -4.43 6.41
C TRP A 6 2.17 -5.40 6.73
N ASP A 7 1.40 -5.11 7.78
CA ASP A 7 0.33 -5.97 8.26
C ASP A 7 -0.95 -5.14 8.45
N ALA A 8 -1.89 -5.24 7.52
CA ALA A 8 -3.19 -4.60 7.67
C ALA A 8 -4.02 -5.33 8.73
N SER A 9 -4.21 -4.75 9.91
CA SER A 9 -5.09 -5.31 10.95
C SER A 9 -6.51 -4.77 10.83
N PRO A 10 -7.52 -5.60 10.49
CA PRO A 10 -8.91 -5.19 10.45
C PRO A 10 -9.52 -4.97 11.85
N GLN A 11 -8.83 -5.35 12.93
CA GLN A 11 -9.39 -5.32 14.29
C GLN A 11 -9.40 -3.92 14.94
N HIS A 12 -8.64 -2.96 14.41
CA HIS A 12 -8.38 -1.70 15.12
C HIS A 12 -8.85 -0.44 14.39
N ASP A 13 -9.58 -0.56 13.28
CA ASP A 13 -9.86 0.57 12.36
C ASP A 13 -8.59 1.39 12.05
N MET A 14 -7.45 0.69 12.04
CA MET A 14 -6.11 1.26 12.00
C MET A 14 -5.21 0.35 11.17
N PHE A 15 -4.59 0.92 10.15
CA PHE A 15 -3.57 0.24 9.38
C PHE A 15 -2.30 0.18 10.21
N VAL A 16 -1.70 -1.00 10.37
CA VAL A 16 -0.49 -1.18 11.16
C VAL A 16 0.67 -1.52 10.23
N MET A 17 1.80 -0.90 10.47
CA MET A 17 3.02 -1.10 9.71
C MET A 17 4.13 -1.48 10.67
N THR A 18 4.93 -2.48 10.30
CA THR A 18 6.06 -2.90 11.12
C THR A 18 7.36 -2.84 10.33
N ASN A 19 8.40 -2.26 10.91
CA ASN A 19 9.74 -2.52 10.45
C ASN A 19 10.61 -2.66 11.68
N VAL A 20 10.99 -3.91 11.97
CA VAL A 20 11.79 -4.26 13.14
C VAL A 20 13.16 -3.56 13.12
N THR A 21 13.67 -3.21 11.94
CA THR A 21 15.02 -2.68 11.74
C THR A 21 15.08 -1.16 11.53
N ALA A 22 14.03 -0.54 10.99
CA ALA A 22 14.03 0.89 10.66
C ALA A 22 12.60 1.51 10.62
N PRO A 23 11.89 1.55 11.76
CA PRO A 23 10.53 2.07 11.80
C PRO A 23 10.47 3.58 11.48
N GLU A 24 11.52 4.34 11.80
CA GLU A 24 11.62 5.77 11.47
C GLU A 24 11.68 6.01 9.95
N ASN A 25 12.38 5.16 9.20
CA ASN A 25 12.40 5.26 7.74
C ASN A 25 11.01 5.06 7.15
N LEU A 26 10.26 4.09 7.69
CA LEU A 26 8.89 3.83 7.27
C LEU A 26 7.97 5.00 7.61
N ALA A 27 8.06 5.55 8.82
CA ALA A 27 7.33 6.74 9.25
C ALA A 27 7.62 7.96 8.35
N ARG A 28 8.88 8.15 7.94
CA ARG A 28 9.29 9.21 7.00
C ARG A 28 8.76 9.01 5.57
N THR A 29 8.51 7.77 5.14
CA THR A 29 7.97 7.46 3.80
C THR A 29 6.45 7.64 3.72
N VAL A 30 5.74 7.35 4.81
CA VAL A 30 4.28 7.45 4.82
C VAL A 30 3.78 8.80 5.31
N GLY A 31 4.56 9.50 6.13
CA GLY A 31 4.19 10.79 6.72
C GLY A 31 3.92 11.91 5.71
N ALA A 32 3.61 13.10 6.23
CA ALA A 32 3.37 14.27 5.39
C ALA A 32 4.54 14.49 4.41
N LYS A 33 4.21 14.79 3.14
CA LYS A 33 5.19 15.06 2.07
C LYS A 33 6.21 16.08 2.58
N GLY A 34 7.45 15.65 2.77
CA GLY A 34 8.59 16.51 3.08
C GLY A 34 9.31 16.91 1.79
N TYR A 35 10.19 17.92 1.86
CA TYR A 35 11.11 18.23 0.76
C TYR A 35 11.89 16.95 0.40
N ASP A 36 11.72 16.47 -0.84
CA ASP A 36 12.39 15.32 -1.46
C ASP A 36 11.92 13.90 -1.09
N ARG A 37 10.76 13.72 -0.43
CA ARG A 37 10.20 12.36 -0.23
C ARG A 37 8.71 12.26 -0.56
N PRO A 38 8.27 11.13 -1.14
CA PRO A 38 6.85 10.84 -1.24
C PRO A 38 6.25 10.79 0.16
N GLY A 39 5.05 11.32 0.31
CA GLY A 39 4.24 11.25 1.52
C GLY A 39 2.78 11.01 1.15
N LEU A 40 1.99 10.43 2.04
CA LEU A 40 0.58 10.17 1.77
C LEU A 40 -0.22 11.47 1.97
N PRO A 41 -0.95 11.94 0.93
CA PRO A 41 -1.76 13.15 1.07
C PRO A 41 -2.76 13.03 2.22
N GLY A 42 -2.93 14.11 2.99
CA GLY A 42 -3.83 14.21 4.14
C GLY A 42 -3.36 13.49 5.40
N LEU A 43 -2.26 12.73 5.37
CA LEU A 43 -1.78 11.99 6.52
C LEU A 43 -0.93 12.89 7.43
N ARG A 44 -1.22 12.88 8.73
CA ARG A 44 -0.56 13.74 9.74
C ARG A 44 -0.06 12.89 10.89
N LEU A 45 1.17 13.12 11.32
CA LEU A 45 1.72 12.49 12.52
C LEU A 45 1.05 13.09 13.76
N LEU A 46 0.56 12.23 14.63
CA LEU A 46 0.02 12.61 15.93
C LEU A 46 1.15 12.77 16.95
N PRO A 47 0.99 13.64 17.96
CA PRO A 47 1.92 13.73 19.08
C PRO A 47 2.14 12.36 19.73
N ASP A 48 3.36 12.09 20.20
CA ASP A 48 3.63 10.85 20.94
C ASP A 48 2.75 10.78 22.20
N ALA A 49 1.95 9.72 22.28
CA ALA A 49 1.14 9.41 23.45
C ALA A 49 1.91 8.61 24.53
N GLY A 50 3.25 8.60 24.46
CA GLY A 50 4.14 7.83 25.34
C GLY A 50 4.23 6.35 24.95
N THR A 51 3.88 5.99 23.72
CA THR A 51 3.89 4.59 23.25
C THR A 51 5.16 4.24 22.48
N GLY A 52 5.93 5.25 22.07
CA GLY A 52 7.10 5.08 21.21
C GLY A 52 6.79 4.78 19.75
N ASN A 53 5.51 4.61 19.35
CA ASN A 53 5.08 4.26 17.99
C ASN A 53 4.62 5.46 17.15
N TYR A 54 4.99 5.55 15.88
CA TYR A 54 4.51 6.65 15.05
C TYR A 54 3.04 6.48 14.68
N ASP A 55 2.19 7.30 15.29
CA ASP A 55 0.76 7.31 15.05
C ASP A 55 0.39 8.41 14.07
N PHE A 56 -0.47 8.09 13.11
CA PHE A 56 -0.91 9.01 12.08
C PHE A 56 -2.42 9.01 11.96
N VAL A 57 -2.97 10.16 11.56
CA VAL A 57 -4.37 10.34 11.17
C VAL A 57 -4.45 10.90 9.77
N HIS A 58 -5.30 10.32 8.93
CA HIS A 58 -5.64 10.86 7.63
C HIS A 58 -6.78 11.86 7.81
N LEU A 59 -6.46 13.16 7.80
CA LEU A 59 -7.39 14.24 8.18
C LEU A 59 -8.75 14.16 7.46
N PRO A 60 -8.82 13.89 6.14
CA PRO A 60 -10.11 13.87 5.44
C PRO A 60 -11.06 12.74 5.86
N THR A 61 -10.51 11.59 6.32
CA THR A 61 -11.32 10.40 6.63
C THR A 61 -11.32 10.02 8.09
N GLY A 62 -10.40 10.55 8.89
CA GLY A 62 -10.14 10.09 10.27
C GLY A 62 -9.46 8.73 10.36
N GLY A 63 -9.13 8.10 9.22
CA GLY A 63 -8.45 6.81 9.17
C GLY A 63 -7.09 6.87 9.85
N ARG A 64 -6.69 5.79 10.52
CA ARG A 64 -5.47 5.76 11.33
C ARG A 64 -4.41 4.84 10.73
N LEU A 65 -3.16 5.25 10.87
CA LEU A 65 -1.98 4.45 10.54
C LEU A 65 -1.05 4.45 11.76
N ARG A 66 -0.56 3.28 12.16
CA ARG A 66 0.45 3.12 13.21
C ARG A 66 1.67 2.40 12.67
N VAL A 67 2.84 3.01 12.82
CA VAL A 67 4.12 2.33 12.58
C VAL A 67 4.68 1.88 13.93
N LEU A 68 4.72 0.56 14.14
CA LEU A 68 5.25 -0.03 15.37
C LEU A 68 6.78 0.11 15.42
N THR A 69 7.27 0.50 16.58
CA THR A 69 8.70 0.56 16.89
C THR A 69 9.08 -0.60 17.81
N GLY A 70 10.28 -1.14 17.63
CA GLY A 70 10.88 -2.11 18.57
C GLY A 70 11.60 -1.47 19.76
N GLY A 71 11.46 -0.15 19.95
CA GLY A 71 12.19 0.68 20.92
C GLY A 71 11.70 2.13 20.90
N GLU A 72 12.35 3.04 21.64
CA GLU A 72 11.91 4.46 21.70
C GLU A 72 11.94 5.14 20.32
N GLY A 73 10.76 5.56 19.84
CA GLY A 73 10.62 6.29 18.59
C GLY A 73 11.26 7.68 18.67
N ARG A 74 11.98 8.09 17.62
CA ARG A 74 12.53 9.45 17.50
C ARG A 74 11.50 10.35 16.81
N TYR A 75 10.69 11.06 17.58
CA TYR A 75 9.62 11.93 17.07
C TYR A 75 10.07 13.32 16.62
N GLY A 76 11.20 13.82 17.15
CA GLY A 76 11.59 15.24 17.07
C GLY A 76 11.58 15.82 15.64
N ASP A 77 12.25 15.16 14.71
CA ASP A 77 12.36 15.63 13.32
C ASP A 77 11.05 15.48 12.53
N LEU A 78 10.25 14.48 12.87
CA LEU A 78 9.03 14.10 12.14
C LEU A 78 7.82 14.96 12.54
N ALA A 79 7.71 15.31 13.83
CA ALA A 79 6.58 16.08 14.36
C ALA A 79 6.51 17.51 13.80
N ALA A 80 7.66 18.12 13.47
CA ALA A 80 7.71 19.46 12.88
C ALA A 80 7.06 19.53 11.48
N VAL A 81 7.11 18.44 10.71
CA VAL A 81 6.53 18.34 9.35
C VAL A 81 5.03 18.01 9.42
N GLY A 82 4.62 17.29 10.46
CA GLY A 82 3.29 16.69 10.60
C GLY A 82 2.14 17.64 10.94
N MET A 83 2.36 18.94 11.13
CA MET A 83 1.31 19.91 11.53
C MET A 83 1.05 21.01 10.49
N ARG A 84 1.63 20.91 9.29
CA ARG A 84 1.39 21.90 8.23
C ARG A 84 0.03 21.71 7.55
N PRO A 85 -0.64 22.81 7.12
CA PRO A 85 -1.78 22.73 6.21
C PRO A 85 -1.39 21.99 4.91
N PRO A 86 -2.35 21.34 4.22
CA PRO A 86 -2.12 20.81 2.89
C PRO A 86 -1.63 21.89 1.93
N ASP A 87 -0.59 21.57 1.15
CA ASP A 87 -0.21 22.37 -0.01
C ASP A 87 -1.09 22.01 -1.22
N ASP A 88 -0.88 22.69 -2.35
CA ASP A 88 -1.69 22.51 -3.56
C ASP A 88 -1.56 21.08 -4.13
N ASP A 89 -0.35 20.52 -4.15
CA ASP A 89 -0.10 19.13 -4.59
C ASP A 89 -0.84 18.12 -3.69
N GLU A 90 -0.80 18.36 -2.38
CA GLU A 90 -1.49 17.55 -1.40
C GLU A 90 -3.01 17.66 -1.57
N ALA A 91 -3.53 18.87 -1.80
CA ALA A 91 -4.94 19.11 -2.05
C ALA A 91 -5.42 18.43 -3.33
N GLU A 92 -4.62 18.45 -4.40
CA GLU A 92 -4.91 17.74 -5.65
C GLU A 92 -4.98 16.21 -5.42
N GLY A 93 -3.98 15.65 -4.73
CA GLY A 93 -3.97 14.23 -4.38
C GLY A 93 -5.19 13.82 -3.53
N LEU A 94 -5.60 14.68 -2.59
CA LEU A 94 -6.80 14.46 -1.78
C LEU A 94 -8.09 14.53 -2.60
N ALA A 95 -8.20 15.47 -3.54
CA ALA A 95 -9.35 15.59 -4.42
C ALA A 95 -9.52 14.34 -5.31
N ALA A 96 -8.40 13.81 -5.84
CA ALA A 96 -8.41 12.57 -6.60
C ALA A 96 -8.93 11.38 -5.77
N ALA A 97 -8.46 11.22 -4.53
CA ALA A 97 -8.93 10.17 -3.62
C ALA A 97 -10.41 10.35 -3.21
N ALA A 98 -10.86 11.58 -3.02
CA ALA A 98 -12.25 11.88 -2.67
C ALA A 98 -13.23 11.47 -3.79
N SER A 99 -12.80 11.56 -5.06
CA SER A 99 -13.62 11.20 -6.22
C SER A 99 -13.91 9.69 -6.35
N MET A 100 -13.15 8.83 -5.66
CA MET A 100 -13.30 7.37 -5.76
C MET A 100 -14.64 6.90 -5.16
N SER A 101 -15.36 6.04 -5.88
CA SER A 101 -16.55 5.39 -5.32
C SER A 101 -16.20 4.43 -4.17
N HIS A 102 -17.23 4.00 -3.45
CA HIS A 102 -17.12 2.93 -2.46
C HIS A 102 -16.49 1.65 -3.06
N HIS A 103 -16.82 1.29 -4.30
CA HIS A 103 -16.26 0.10 -4.95
C HIS A 103 -14.75 0.24 -5.19
N THR A 104 -14.29 1.41 -5.64
CA THR A 104 -12.87 1.67 -5.91
C THR A 104 -12.07 1.64 -4.62
N LYS A 105 -12.57 2.30 -3.57
CA LYS A 105 -11.95 2.27 -2.24
C LYS A 105 -11.84 0.84 -1.70
N ARG A 106 -12.91 0.05 -1.84
CA ARG A 106 -12.93 -1.36 -1.43
C ARG A 106 -11.98 -2.23 -2.24
N LEU A 107 -11.84 -1.99 -3.55
CA LEU A 107 -10.89 -2.69 -4.41
C LEU A 107 -9.44 -2.41 -4.00
N PHE A 108 -9.08 -1.13 -3.79
CA PHE A 108 -7.72 -0.76 -3.37
C PHE A 108 -7.38 -1.23 -1.97
N ALA A 109 -8.30 -1.09 -1.02
CA ALA A 109 -8.12 -1.64 0.32
C ALA A 109 -7.93 -3.17 0.29
N ALA A 110 -8.70 -3.87 -0.56
CA ALA A 110 -8.56 -5.32 -0.70
C ALA A 110 -7.23 -5.73 -1.33
N LEU A 111 -6.76 -5.02 -2.37
CA LEU A 111 -5.45 -5.24 -2.96
C LEU A 111 -4.34 -5.05 -1.92
N LEU A 112 -4.34 -3.93 -1.21
CA LEU A 112 -3.34 -3.64 -0.20
C LEU A 112 -3.33 -4.70 0.91
N ALA A 113 -4.49 -5.05 1.46
CA ALA A 113 -4.58 -6.01 2.55
C ALA A 113 -4.19 -7.44 2.12
N ARG A 114 -4.62 -7.88 0.92
CA ARG A 114 -4.45 -9.27 0.47
C ARG A 114 -3.10 -9.52 -0.18
N CYS A 115 -2.51 -8.52 -0.85
CA CYS A 115 -1.14 -8.63 -1.38
C CYS A 115 -0.06 -8.63 -0.28
N SER A 116 -0.46 -8.54 0.98
CA SER A 116 0.45 -8.70 2.13
C SER A 116 0.12 -9.95 2.96
N CYS A 117 -0.90 -10.74 2.58
CA CYS A 117 -1.25 -11.96 3.30
C CYS A 117 -0.16 -13.02 3.15
N ARG A 118 0.23 -13.61 4.29
CA ARG A 118 1.15 -14.74 4.39
C ARG A 118 0.53 -15.87 5.19
N THR A 119 0.96 -17.12 4.95
CA THR A 119 0.64 -18.21 5.90
C THR A 119 1.32 -17.98 7.23
N MET A 120 0.74 -18.53 8.31
CA MET A 120 1.30 -18.47 9.66
C MET A 120 2.72 -19.05 9.77
N ASP A 121 3.08 -20.03 8.93
CA ASP A 121 4.42 -20.61 8.89
C ASP A 121 5.41 -19.83 8.01
N GLY A 122 4.96 -18.71 7.42
CA GLY A 122 5.77 -17.85 6.56
C GLY A 122 6.17 -18.48 5.23
N ARG A 123 5.63 -19.66 4.90
CA ARG A 123 5.99 -20.42 3.69
C ARG A 123 5.22 -20.01 2.44
N TRP A 124 4.19 -19.19 2.58
CA TRP A 124 3.31 -18.78 1.50
C TRP A 124 3.06 -17.27 1.55
N ASP A 125 3.12 -16.61 0.39
CA ASP A 125 2.51 -15.30 0.17
C ASP A 125 1.51 -15.38 -0.99
N VAL A 126 0.43 -14.61 -0.88
CA VAL A 126 -0.65 -14.65 -1.88
C VAL A 126 -0.45 -13.57 -2.93
N GLY A 127 0.24 -12.49 -2.55
CA GLY A 127 0.71 -11.42 -3.43
C GLY A 127 2.05 -10.87 -2.93
N GLN A 128 2.83 -10.37 -3.88
CA GLN A 128 4.23 -9.98 -3.73
C GLN A 128 4.44 -8.49 -4.01
N PHE A 129 3.59 -7.62 -3.44
CA PHE A 129 3.66 -6.18 -3.76
C PHE A 129 5.04 -5.58 -3.42
N PHE A 130 5.70 -6.09 -2.38
CA PHE A 130 7.01 -5.59 -1.91
C PHE A 130 8.04 -6.69 -1.59
N TYR A 131 7.70 -7.96 -1.82
CA TYR A 131 8.55 -9.09 -1.45
C TYR A 131 8.27 -10.26 -2.38
N ALA A 132 9.28 -10.72 -3.12
CA ALA A 132 9.27 -12.04 -3.73
C ALA A 132 10.04 -12.98 -2.81
N SER A 133 9.39 -14.00 -2.25
CA SER A 133 10.13 -15.10 -1.65
C SER A 133 10.58 -16.04 -2.78
N ASP A 134 11.89 -16.19 -2.93
CA ASP A 134 12.54 -17.02 -3.97
C ASP A 134 12.10 -18.50 -3.94
N HIS A 135 11.40 -18.94 -2.89
CA HIS A 135 11.08 -20.35 -2.67
C HIS A 135 9.91 -20.89 -3.53
N GLU A 136 8.91 -20.06 -3.89
CA GLU A 136 7.83 -20.48 -4.80
C GLU A 136 8.04 -20.01 -6.25
N PHE A 137 8.94 -19.06 -6.49
CA PHE A 137 9.25 -18.52 -7.80
C PHE A 137 10.76 -18.58 -8.08
N ALA A 138 11.35 -19.77 -8.00
CA ALA A 138 12.79 -19.97 -8.23
C ALA A 138 13.29 -19.43 -9.59
N ASP A 139 12.37 -19.29 -10.56
CA ASP A 139 12.64 -18.79 -11.91
C ASP A 139 12.38 -17.27 -12.08
N GLN A 140 11.84 -16.59 -11.07
CA GLN A 140 11.62 -15.14 -11.09
C GLN A 140 12.64 -14.47 -10.17
N PRO A 141 13.47 -13.54 -10.67
CA PRO A 141 14.51 -12.93 -9.85
C PRO A 141 13.86 -12.17 -8.68
N GLY A 142 13.95 -12.71 -7.46
CA GLY A 142 13.39 -12.11 -6.24
C GLY A 142 14.13 -10.88 -5.73
N ARG A 143 14.64 -10.06 -6.64
CA ARG A 143 15.13 -8.73 -6.35
C ARG A 143 14.13 -7.75 -6.92
N MET A 144 13.39 -7.06 -6.04
CA MET A 144 12.95 -5.72 -6.41
C MET A 144 14.21 -4.94 -6.74
N ALA A 145 14.45 -4.70 -8.03
CA ALA A 145 15.51 -3.79 -8.42
C ALA A 145 15.16 -2.43 -7.81
N VAL A 146 16.17 -1.68 -7.39
CA VAL A 146 16.04 -0.37 -6.74
C VAL A 146 15.31 0.68 -7.64
N GLU A 147 14.91 0.27 -8.84
CA GLU A 147 14.28 1.08 -9.89
C GLU A 147 12.82 0.68 -10.18
N GLU A 148 12.19 -0.17 -9.37
CA GLU A 148 10.77 -0.48 -9.53
C GLU A 148 9.90 0.76 -9.30
N ARG A 149 9.27 1.24 -10.36
CA ARG A 149 8.35 2.36 -10.32
C ARG A 149 6.94 1.84 -10.53
N PHE A 150 6.13 1.97 -9.49
CA PHE A 150 4.68 1.82 -9.60
C PHE A 150 4.06 3.17 -9.93
N GLU A 151 3.19 3.19 -10.92
CA GLU A 151 2.44 4.38 -11.31
C GLU A 151 0.95 4.06 -11.31
N LEU A 152 0.20 4.74 -10.45
CA LEU A 152 -1.26 4.61 -10.38
C LEU A 152 -1.87 5.90 -10.92
N THR A 153 -2.56 5.79 -12.05
CA THR A 153 -3.25 6.91 -12.70
C THR A 153 -4.73 6.61 -12.88
N GLY A 154 -5.57 7.63 -12.89
CA GLY A 154 -7.01 7.46 -13.06
C GLY A 154 -7.84 8.43 -12.25
N SER A 155 -9.16 8.23 -12.29
CA SER A 155 -10.12 9.02 -11.53
C SER A 155 -11.44 8.26 -11.35
N GLY A 156 -12.17 8.59 -10.28
CA GLY A 156 -13.45 7.96 -9.98
C GLY A 156 -13.34 6.44 -9.88
N ASP A 157 -13.93 5.76 -10.86
CA ASP A 157 -14.02 4.30 -10.93
C ASP A 157 -13.12 3.65 -11.99
N ARG A 158 -12.23 4.41 -12.61
CA ARG A 158 -11.34 3.90 -13.66
C ARG A 158 -9.90 4.27 -13.34
N TRP A 159 -9.11 3.25 -13.09
CA TRP A 159 -7.72 3.36 -12.70
C TRP A 159 -6.83 2.42 -13.49
N GLU A 160 -5.57 2.81 -13.64
CA GLU A 160 -4.52 2.04 -14.28
C GLU A 160 -3.32 1.99 -13.32
N LEU A 161 -2.83 0.79 -13.03
CA LEU A 161 -1.60 0.55 -12.30
C LEU A 161 -0.56 0.01 -13.27
N ALA A 162 0.48 0.81 -13.52
CA ALA A 162 1.60 0.45 -14.38
C ALA A 162 2.88 0.20 -13.55
N TRP A 163 3.71 -0.75 -13.99
CA TRP A 163 5.03 -1.03 -13.40
C TRP A 163 6.01 -1.58 -14.44
N SER A 164 7.31 -1.37 -14.22
CA SER A 164 8.37 -1.55 -15.22
C SER A 164 9.17 -2.88 -15.16
N LEU A 165 8.86 -3.83 -14.26
CA LEU A 165 9.72 -4.99 -13.99
C LEU A 165 9.00 -6.32 -13.63
N ALA A 166 9.79 -7.34 -13.27
CA ALA A 166 9.52 -8.79 -13.23
C ALA A 166 8.29 -9.29 -12.47
N THR A 167 7.60 -8.43 -11.71
CA THR A 167 6.38 -8.77 -10.98
C THR A 167 5.29 -9.22 -11.95
N ALA A 168 4.93 -10.51 -11.84
CA ALA A 168 3.87 -11.10 -12.63
C ALA A 168 2.51 -10.46 -12.24
N PRO A 169 1.63 -10.10 -13.18
CA PRO A 169 0.31 -9.52 -12.86
C PRO A 169 -0.53 -10.37 -11.88
N GLU A 170 -0.26 -11.67 -11.83
CA GLU A 170 -0.80 -12.65 -10.89
C GLU A 170 -0.58 -12.23 -9.43
N THR A 171 0.48 -11.48 -9.14
CA THR A 171 0.76 -10.86 -7.84
C THR A 171 -0.42 -10.03 -7.32
N PHE A 172 -1.14 -9.34 -8.20
CA PHE A 172 -2.28 -8.49 -7.84
C PHE A 172 -3.62 -9.21 -7.99
N THR A 173 -3.71 -10.21 -8.87
CA THR A 173 -4.98 -10.87 -9.18
C THR A 173 -5.23 -12.11 -8.32
N ARG A 174 -4.21 -12.93 -8.05
CA ARG A 174 -4.31 -14.16 -7.23
C ARG A 174 -4.86 -13.90 -5.82
N PRO A 175 -4.46 -12.85 -5.08
CA PRO A 175 -5.03 -12.58 -3.76
C PRO A 175 -6.52 -12.31 -3.77
N LEU A 176 -7.06 -11.81 -4.88
CA LEU A 176 -8.48 -11.46 -4.97
C LEU A 176 -9.38 -12.66 -5.23
N ILE A 177 -8.82 -13.80 -5.66
CA ILE A 177 -9.56 -15.02 -6.01
C ILE A 177 -9.16 -16.25 -5.20
N THR A 178 -8.18 -16.12 -4.33
CA THR A 178 -7.70 -17.23 -3.49
C THR A 178 -8.75 -17.61 -2.45
N PRO A 179 -9.22 -18.87 -2.40
CA PRO A 179 -10.25 -19.29 -1.46
C PRO A 179 -9.88 -19.03 0.00
N GLY A 180 -10.85 -18.54 0.78
CA GLY A 180 -10.71 -18.18 2.20
C GLY A 180 -10.32 -16.73 2.43
N ILE A 181 -9.75 -16.06 1.43
CA ILE A 181 -9.35 -14.64 1.49
C ILE A 181 -9.77 -13.87 0.25
N GLU A 182 -10.63 -14.44 -0.60
CA GLU A 182 -11.06 -13.82 -1.84
C GLU A 182 -11.74 -12.47 -1.59
N LEU A 183 -11.86 -11.66 -2.63
CA LEU A 183 -12.67 -10.44 -2.62
C LEU A 183 -14.03 -10.75 -3.26
N PRO A 184 -15.12 -10.90 -2.48
CA PRO A 184 -16.42 -11.25 -3.04
C PRO A 184 -16.89 -10.22 -4.06
N GLY A 185 -17.23 -10.71 -5.26
CA GLY A 185 -17.68 -9.90 -6.39
C GLY A 185 -16.56 -9.37 -7.29
N ALA A 186 -15.29 -9.64 -6.97
CA ALA A 186 -14.18 -9.33 -7.87
C ALA A 186 -14.25 -10.20 -9.13
N ARG A 187 -13.97 -9.60 -10.29
CA ARG A 187 -13.85 -10.30 -11.57
C ARG A 187 -12.54 -9.89 -12.23
N ILE A 188 -11.81 -10.87 -12.74
CA ILE A 188 -10.55 -10.64 -13.47
C ILE A 188 -10.76 -11.02 -14.92
N THR A 189 -10.26 -10.19 -15.83
CA THR A 189 -10.23 -10.45 -17.26
C THR A 189 -8.81 -10.25 -17.75
N VAL A 190 -8.28 -11.20 -18.50
CA VAL A 190 -6.96 -11.11 -19.13
C VAL A 190 -7.19 -10.68 -20.58
N GLU A 191 -6.72 -9.49 -20.95
CA GLU A 191 -6.97 -8.88 -22.26
C GLU A 191 -5.86 -9.21 -23.28
N GLN A 192 -4.62 -9.32 -22.81
CA GLN A 192 -3.45 -9.69 -23.59
C GLN A 192 -2.62 -10.70 -22.78
N ALA A 193 -2.08 -11.73 -23.44
CA ALA A 193 -1.41 -12.87 -22.84
C ALA A 193 -0.34 -12.48 -21.79
N GLY A 194 -0.75 -12.34 -20.53
CA GLY A 194 0.13 -12.04 -19.40
C GLY A 194 0.60 -10.58 -19.26
N THR A 195 0.17 -9.65 -20.12
CA THR A 195 0.64 -8.24 -20.10
C THR A 195 -0.39 -7.28 -19.51
N VAL A 196 -1.67 -7.53 -19.80
CA VAL A 196 -2.76 -6.67 -19.34
C VAL A 196 -3.86 -7.51 -18.69
N SER A 197 -4.13 -7.19 -17.44
CA SER A 197 -5.22 -7.77 -16.67
C SER A 197 -6.12 -6.68 -16.12
N THR A 198 -7.43 -6.85 -16.22
CA THR A 198 -8.41 -5.90 -15.69
C THR A 198 -9.13 -6.54 -14.52
N ILE A 199 -9.08 -5.89 -13.36
CA ILE A 199 -9.85 -6.25 -12.17
C ILE A 199 -11.08 -5.35 -12.10
N ARG A 200 -12.26 -5.95 -11.90
CA ARG A 200 -13.53 -5.24 -11.71
C ARG A 200 -14.17 -5.60 -10.39
N LEU A 201 -14.77 -4.61 -9.72
CA LEU A 201 -15.60 -4.79 -8.54
C LEU A 201 -16.75 -3.79 -8.61
N GLY A 202 -17.99 -4.26 -8.82
CA GLY A 202 -19.13 -3.36 -9.01
C GLY A 202 -18.89 -2.38 -10.16
N THR A 203 -18.82 -1.08 -9.87
CA THR A 203 -18.54 -0.02 -10.85
C THR A 203 -17.04 0.23 -11.06
N ALA A 204 -16.19 -0.21 -10.12
CA ALA A 204 -14.75 0.03 -10.16
C ALA A 204 -14.04 -0.88 -11.17
N GLN A 205 -13.07 -0.30 -11.86
CA GLN A 205 -12.18 -0.96 -12.80
C GLN A 205 -10.73 -0.52 -12.55
N LEU A 206 -9.86 -1.51 -12.34
CA LEU A 206 -8.41 -1.32 -12.30
C LEU A 206 -7.78 -2.12 -13.43
N ARG A 207 -7.10 -1.43 -14.35
CA ARG A 207 -6.25 -2.06 -15.37
C ARG A 207 -4.84 -2.21 -14.81
N LEU A 208 -4.28 -3.40 -14.95
CA LEU A 208 -2.93 -3.74 -14.57
C LEU A 208 -2.10 -3.78 -15.86
N ILE A 209 -1.07 -2.94 -15.94
CA ILE A 209 -0.24 -2.76 -17.14
C ILE A 209 1.20 -3.05 -16.77
N ARG A 210 1.72 -4.17 -17.25
CA ARG A 210 3.15 -4.45 -17.17
C ARG A 210 3.84 -3.79 -18.38
N GLN A 211 4.78 -2.87 -18.12
CA GLN A 211 5.55 -2.16 -19.14
C GLN A 211 6.78 -2.96 -19.59
#